data_AF-V6U256-F1
#
_entry.id   AF-V6U256-F1
#
_cell.length_a   1.000
_cell.length_b   1.000
_cell.length_c   1.000
_cell.angle_alpha   90.00
_cell.angle_beta   90.00
_cell.angle_gamma   90.00
#
_symmetry.space_group_name_H-M   'P 1'
#
loop_
_entity.id
_entity.type
_entity.pdbx_description
1 polymer ?
#
loop_
_entity_poly.entity_id
_entity_poly.type
_entity_poly.pdbx_seq_one_letter_code
_entity_poly.pdbx_strand_id
1 'polypeptide(L)'
;VRANQYGTLFYLPNIMDYSRIVVLIASVIIFRSYPFLALCSFVYVCISDSFDGWLARKLHQGSILGATLDIVVDRCFDALICMILGIIYPEYSIGFMLLTFLDLSSHWMRYTYYSRKHDSHKNVDGNTYRLLGLYYRSRGFLSTLCVAYEANLISLYVYRMIDCPFMTRLAILIICFSAPLAALKVLINGMQAIDAIVRLSKEPFC
;
A
#
# COMPACT_ATOMS: atom_id res chain seq x y z
N VAL A 1 -34.25 -11.15 -1.33
CA VAL A 1 -34.22 -9.67 -1.20
C VAL A 1 -33.05 -9.15 -2.03
N ARG A 2 -33.28 -8.76 -3.30
CA ARG A 2 -32.27 -8.06 -4.12
C ARG A 2 -32.28 -6.59 -3.70
N ALA A 3 -31.70 -6.28 -2.55
CA ALA A 3 -31.40 -4.90 -2.22
C ALA A 3 -30.39 -4.40 -3.27
N ASN A 4 -30.76 -3.33 -3.97
CA ASN A 4 -30.05 -2.62 -5.03
C ASN A 4 -28.55 -3.00 -5.20
N GLN A 5 -28.22 -3.93 -6.11
CA GLN A 5 -26.85 -4.44 -6.31
C GLN A 5 -25.84 -3.35 -6.71
N TYR A 6 -26.33 -2.20 -7.21
CA TYR A 6 -25.50 -1.03 -7.55
C TYR A 6 -25.27 -0.07 -6.37
N GLY A 7 -26.00 -0.22 -5.26
CA GLY A 7 -25.89 0.69 -4.11
C GLY A 7 -24.50 0.68 -3.48
N THR A 8 -23.81 -0.46 -3.53
CA THR A 8 -22.43 -0.59 -3.05
C THR A 8 -21.44 0.26 -3.84
N LEU A 9 -21.69 0.54 -5.14
CA LEU A 9 -20.82 1.41 -5.95
C LEU A 9 -20.76 2.83 -5.39
N PHE A 10 -21.85 3.29 -4.76
CA PHE A 10 -21.99 4.65 -4.25
C PHE A 10 -21.83 4.73 -2.73
N TYR A 11 -21.30 3.68 -2.10
CA TYR A 11 -20.89 3.77 -0.70
C TYR A 11 -19.80 4.82 -0.56
N LEU A 12 -19.92 5.67 0.47
CA LEU A 12 -18.97 6.73 0.72
C LEU A 12 -17.51 6.26 0.84
N PRO A 13 -17.17 5.14 1.51
CA PRO A 13 -15.80 4.61 1.48
C PRO A 13 -15.32 4.30 0.07
N ASN A 14 -16.14 3.65 -0.76
CA ASN A 14 -15.78 3.28 -2.14
C ASN A 14 -15.60 4.51 -3.04
N ILE A 15 -16.40 5.55 -2.85
CA ILE A 15 -16.22 6.83 -3.55
C ILE A 15 -14.85 7.44 -3.20
N MET A 16 -14.41 7.27 -1.95
CA MET A 16 -13.10 7.73 -1.53
C MET A 16 -11.96 6.90 -2.11
N ASP A 17 -12.14 5.59 -2.27
CA ASP A 17 -11.18 4.76 -3.02
C ASP A 17 -11.08 5.20 -4.49
N TYR A 18 -12.21 5.54 -5.12
CA TYR A 18 -12.19 6.08 -6.48
C TYR A 18 -11.48 7.43 -6.57
N SER A 19 -11.67 8.31 -5.59
CA SER A 19 -10.94 9.59 -5.58
C SER A 19 -9.44 9.39 -5.40
N ARG A 20 -9.00 8.41 -4.57
CA ARG A 20 -7.59 8.02 -4.46
C ARG A 20 -7.00 7.63 -5.82
N ILE A 21 -7.72 6.83 -6.61
CA ILE A 21 -7.28 6.43 -7.97
C ILE A 21 -7.10 7.65 -8.87
N VAL A 22 -8.07 8.57 -8.88
CA VAL A 22 -8.00 9.79 -9.72
C VAL A 22 -6.81 10.66 -9.29
N VAL A 23 -6.62 10.86 -7.99
CA VAL A 23 -5.50 11.65 -7.45
C VAL A 23 -4.16 10.99 -7.76
N LEU A 24 -4.08 9.66 -7.69
CA LEU A 24 -2.90 8.90 -8.09
C LEU A 24 -2.54 9.13 -9.56
N ILE A 25 -3.50 9.02 -10.47
CA ILE A 25 -3.28 9.27 -11.90
C ILE A 25 -2.83 10.72 -12.13
N ALA A 26 -3.49 11.69 -11.48
CA ALA A 26 -3.12 13.09 -11.57
C ALA A 26 -1.66 13.32 -11.09
N SER A 27 -1.24 12.66 -10.02
CA SER A 27 0.12 12.77 -9.46
C SER A 27 1.20 12.40 -10.49
N VAL A 28 0.96 11.39 -11.34
CA VAL A 28 1.89 10.96 -12.41
C VAL A 28 2.06 12.04 -13.48
N ILE A 29 1.02 12.81 -13.75
CA ILE A 29 1.07 13.85 -14.78
C ILE A 29 1.82 15.08 -14.25
N ILE A 30 1.68 15.37 -12.95
CA ILE A 30 2.16 16.62 -12.36
C ILE A 30 3.48 16.50 -11.60
N PHE A 31 4.00 15.30 -11.29
CA PHE A 31 5.14 15.14 -10.37
C PHE A 31 6.41 15.88 -10.78
N ARG A 32 6.62 16.15 -12.08
CA ARG A 32 7.77 16.94 -12.57
C ARG A 32 7.50 18.44 -12.54
N SER A 33 6.32 18.85 -13.03
CA SER A 33 6.00 20.26 -13.23
C SER A 33 5.54 20.97 -11.96
N TYR A 34 4.86 20.24 -11.06
CA TYR A 34 4.27 20.75 -9.83
C TYR A 34 4.56 19.82 -8.64
N PRO A 35 5.82 19.76 -8.18
CA PRO A 35 6.24 18.75 -7.20
C PRO A 35 5.56 18.89 -5.84
N PHE A 36 5.24 20.11 -5.42
CA PHE A 36 4.44 20.35 -4.21
C PHE A 36 3.02 19.79 -4.33
N LEU A 37 2.38 19.94 -5.49
CA LEU A 37 1.02 19.44 -5.70
C LEU A 37 0.99 17.90 -5.76
N ALA A 38 2.02 17.29 -6.35
CA ALA A 38 2.22 15.84 -6.28
C ALA A 38 2.43 15.36 -4.84
N LEU A 39 3.24 16.07 -4.04
CA LEU A 39 3.38 15.76 -2.63
C LEU A 39 2.03 15.81 -1.89
N CYS A 40 1.24 16.86 -2.09
CA CYS A 40 -0.10 16.96 -1.50
C CYS A 40 -1.00 15.79 -1.94
N SER A 41 -0.86 15.34 -3.18
CA SER A 41 -1.59 14.18 -3.73
C SER A 41 -1.18 12.88 -3.03
N PHE A 42 0.11 12.64 -2.81
CA PHE A 42 0.60 11.47 -2.08
C PHE A 42 0.12 11.46 -0.62
N VAL A 43 0.23 12.61 0.06
CA VAL A 43 -0.24 12.77 1.44
C VAL A 43 -1.75 12.55 1.53
N TYR A 44 -2.53 13.07 0.58
CA TYR A 44 -3.97 12.83 0.51
C TYR A 44 -4.28 11.33 0.42
N VAL A 45 -3.61 10.60 -0.49
CA VAL A 45 -3.84 9.16 -0.69
C VAL A 45 -3.57 8.39 0.60
N CYS A 46 -2.42 8.60 1.25
CA CYS A 46 -2.09 7.95 2.53
C CYS A 46 -3.07 8.25 3.66
N ILE A 47 -3.51 9.51 3.80
CA ILE A 47 -4.44 9.88 4.88
C ILE A 47 -5.83 9.31 4.62
N SER A 48 -6.26 9.33 3.36
CA SER A 48 -7.59 8.86 2.97
C SER A 48 -7.78 7.35 3.19
N ASP A 49 -6.71 6.57 3.05
CA ASP A 49 -6.69 5.13 3.34
C ASP A 49 -7.29 4.76 4.71
N SER A 50 -6.79 5.39 5.76
CA SER A 50 -7.29 5.08 7.11
C SER A 50 -8.73 5.54 7.35
N PHE A 51 -9.18 6.53 6.56
CA PHE A 51 -10.49 7.14 6.71
C PHE A 51 -11.60 6.37 5.99
N ASP A 52 -11.32 5.68 4.88
CA ASP A 52 -12.31 4.83 4.21
C ASP A 52 -12.77 3.68 5.13
N GLY A 53 -11.85 3.01 5.82
CA GLY A 53 -12.17 1.91 6.72
C GLY A 53 -12.90 2.40 7.97
N TRP A 54 -12.59 3.61 8.43
CA TRP A 54 -13.34 4.25 9.51
C TRP A 54 -14.78 4.58 9.08
N LEU A 55 -14.96 5.16 7.89
CA LEU A 55 -16.28 5.44 7.32
C LEU A 55 -17.10 4.16 7.11
N ALA A 56 -16.48 3.12 6.55
CA ALA A 56 -17.13 1.83 6.33
C ALA A 56 -17.70 1.23 7.63
N ARG A 57 -16.94 1.31 8.73
CA ARG A 57 -17.39 0.86 10.05
C ARG A 57 -18.47 1.75 10.65
N LYS A 58 -18.29 3.08 10.57
CA LYS A 58 -19.21 4.05 11.17
C LYS A 58 -20.57 4.10 10.46
N LEU A 59 -20.57 3.95 9.13
CA LEU A 59 -21.77 4.02 8.29
C LEU A 59 -22.37 2.63 8.02
N HIS A 60 -21.76 1.57 8.53
CA HIS A 60 -22.13 0.18 8.20
C HIS A 60 -22.13 -0.10 6.69
N GLN A 61 -21.22 0.55 5.94
CA GLN A 61 -21.07 0.48 4.49
C GLN A 61 -19.88 -0.41 4.08
N GLY A 62 -19.62 -1.49 4.82
CA GLY A 62 -18.61 -2.48 4.44
C GLY A 62 -19.04 -3.29 3.21
N SER A 63 -18.14 -3.49 2.26
CA SER A 63 -18.41 -4.29 1.06
C SER A 63 -17.17 -5.04 0.58
N ILE A 64 -17.36 -6.16 -0.15
CA ILE A 64 -16.25 -6.89 -0.79
C ILE A 64 -15.54 -5.97 -1.79
N LEU A 65 -16.31 -5.18 -2.55
CA LEU A 65 -15.77 -4.20 -3.49
C LEU A 65 -14.83 -3.21 -2.80
N GLY A 66 -15.25 -2.58 -1.70
CA GLY A 66 -14.42 -1.65 -0.94
C GLY A 66 -13.17 -2.33 -0.39
N ALA A 67 -13.31 -3.53 0.20
CA ALA A 67 -12.17 -4.29 0.68
C ALA A 67 -11.18 -4.70 -0.42
N THR A 68 -11.65 -4.96 -1.65
CA THR A 68 -10.78 -5.22 -2.81
C THR A 68 -10.16 -3.94 -3.35
N LEU A 69 -10.91 -2.83 -3.41
CA LEU A 69 -10.40 -1.54 -3.85
C LEU A 69 -9.28 -1.04 -2.95
N ASP A 70 -9.47 -1.08 -1.63
CA ASP A 70 -8.44 -0.79 -0.61
C ASP A 70 -7.09 -1.45 -0.96
N ILE A 71 -7.11 -2.78 -1.14
CA ILE A 71 -5.93 -3.56 -1.48
C ILE A 71 -5.30 -3.11 -2.80
N VAL A 72 -6.11 -2.89 -3.83
CA VAL A 72 -5.62 -2.52 -5.17
C VAL A 72 -5.02 -1.12 -5.16
N VAL A 73 -5.69 -0.15 -4.53
CA VAL A 73 -5.28 1.25 -4.48
C VAL A 73 -3.97 1.40 -3.71
N ASP A 74 -3.80 0.69 -2.59
CA ASP A 74 -2.55 0.68 -1.83
C ASP A 74 -1.37 0.20 -2.67
N ARG A 75 -1.55 -0.93 -3.37
CA ARG A 75 -0.51 -1.52 -4.22
C ARG A 75 -0.20 -0.63 -5.42
N CYS A 76 -1.23 0.01 -5.99
CA CYS A 76 -1.04 1.01 -7.03
C CYS A 76 -0.26 2.22 -6.53
N PHE A 77 -0.53 2.72 -5.33
CA PHE A 77 0.21 3.82 -4.73
C PHE A 77 1.70 3.47 -4.52
N ASP A 78 1.98 2.35 -3.84
CA ASP A 78 3.34 1.88 -3.57
C ASP A 78 4.13 1.65 -4.88
N ALA A 79 3.52 1.03 -5.88
CA ALA A 79 4.15 0.80 -7.18
C ALA A 79 4.43 2.10 -7.94
N LEU A 80 3.46 3.03 -7.94
CA LEU A 80 3.54 4.26 -8.71
C LEU A 80 4.59 5.21 -8.13
N ILE A 81 4.67 5.33 -6.80
CA ILE A 81 5.74 6.12 -6.18
C ILE A 81 7.12 5.48 -6.41
N CYS A 82 7.24 4.14 -6.37
CA CYS A 82 8.49 3.46 -6.73
C CYS A 82 8.91 3.73 -8.18
N MET A 83 7.96 3.71 -9.12
CA MET A 83 8.23 4.05 -10.53
C MET A 83 8.68 5.51 -10.69
N ILE A 84 8.01 6.46 -10.02
CA ILE A 84 8.44 7.87 -9.99
C ILE A 84 9.85 8.00 -9.43
N LEU A 85 10.15 7.31 -8.32
CA LEU A 85 11.47 7.31 -7.71
C LEU A 85 12.53 6.72 -8.66
N GLY A 86 12.22 5.64 -9.37
CA GLY A 86 13.12 5.07 -10.39
C GLY A 86 13.40 6.02 -11.56
N ILE A 87 12.46 6.88 -11.91
CA ILE A 87 12.65 7.92 -12.93
C ILE A 87 13.56 9.04 -12.43
N ILE A 88 13.37 9.51 -11.19
CA ILE A 88 14.13 10.65 -10.64
C ILE A 88 15.49 10.23 -10.07
N TYR A 89 15.66 8.95 -9.70
CA TYR A 89 16.93 8.33 -9.29
C TYR A 89 17.32 7.19 -10.26
N PRO A 90 17.80 7.51 -11.48
CA PRO A 90 18.09 6.49 -12.50
C PRO A 90 19.08 5.40 -12.05
N GLU A 91 20.07 5.77 -11.23
CA GLU A 91 21.08 4.86 -10.68
C GLU A 91 20.48 3.76 -9.78
N TYR A 92 19.34 4.03 -9.14
CA TYR A 92 18.65 3.09 -8.24
C TYR A 92 17.37 2.51 -8.84
N SER A 93 17.10 2.78 -10.12
CA SER A 93 15.87 2.37 -10.82
C SER A 93 15.61 0.86 -10.75
N ILE A 94 16.65 0.04 -10.89
CA ILE A 94 16.56 -1.42 -10.76
C ILE A 94 16.06 -1.82 -9.37
N GLY A 95 16.53 -1.15 -8.32
CA GLY A 95 16.07 -1.39 -6.95
C GLY A 95 14.58 -1.15 -6.80
N PHE A 96 14.08 0.00 -7.28
CA PHE A 96 12.65 0.31 -7.22
C PHE A 96 11.79 -0.64 -8.08
N MET A 97 12.30 -1.09 -9.23
CA MET A 97 11.62 -2.11 -10.04
C MET A 97 11.51 -3.46 -9.31
N LEU A 98 12.58 -3.91 -8.66
CA LEU A 98 12.58 -5.14 -7.88
C LEU A 98 11.67 -5.04 -6.64
N LEU A 99 11.65 -3.90 -5.96
CA LEU A 99 10.72 -3.64 -4.85
C LEU A 99 9.26 -3.72 -5.32
N THR A 100 8.95 -3.07 -6.45
CA THR A 100 7.61 -3.10 -7.04
C THR A 100 7.20 -4.52 -7.43
N PHE A 101 8.10 -5.27 -8.07
CA PHE A 101 7.87 -6.66 -8.44
C PHE A 101 7.59 -7.54 -7.21
N LEU A 102 8.40 -7.40 -6.17
CA LEU A 102 8.23 -8.13 -4.92
C LEU A 102 6.88 -7.81 -4.25
N ASP A 103 6.52 -6.53 -4.19
CA ASP A 103 5.28 -6.09 -3.54
C ASP A 103 4.02 -6.56 -4.26
N LEU A 104 3.98 -6.43 -5.58
CA LEU A 104 2.85 -6.88 -6.39
C LEU A 104 2.71 -8.40 -6.36
N SER A 105 3.80 -9.15 -6.54
CA SER A 105 3.75 -10.62 -6.58
C SER A 105 3.34 -11.22 -5.25
N SER A 106 3.94 -10.79 -4.14
CA SER A 106 3.64 -11.27 -2.79
C SER A 106 2.18 -11.04 -2.38
N HIS A 107 1.63 -9.85 -2.65
CA HIS A 107 0.25 -9.51 -2.30
C HIS A 107 -0.75 -10.18 -3.22
N TRP A 108 -0.46 -10.27 -4.52
CA TRP A 108 -1.32 -11.00 -5.45
C TRP A 108 -1.43 -12.46 -5.04
N MET A 109 -0.32 -13.15 -4.83
CA MET A 109 -0.31 -14.56 -4.44
C MET A 109 -1.03 -14.81 -3.11
N ARG A 110 -0.84 -13.92 -2.12
CA ARG A 110 -1.55 -14.04 -0.85
C ARG A 110 -3.05 -13.76 -1.01
N TYR A 111 -3.40 -12.71 -1.75
CA TYR A 111 -4.79 -12.34 -2.02
C TYR A 111 -5.55 -13.48 -2.73
N THR A 112 -4.94 -14.13 -3.72
CA THR A 112 -5.58 -15.26 -4.42
C THR A 112 -5.77 -16.47 -3.52
N TYR A 113 -4.80 -16.78 -2.65
CA TYR A 113 -4.95 -17.86 -1.66
C TYR A 113 -6.15 -17.63 -0.74
N TYR A 114 -6.25 -16.44 -0.13
CA TYR A 114 -7.32 -16.15 0.82
C TYR A 114 -8.68 -15.92 0.15
N SER A 115 -8.70 -15.33 -1.04
CA SER A 115 -9.95 -15.19 -1.82
C SER A 115 -10.56 -16.55 -2.17
N ARG A 116 -9.73 -17.56 -2.47
CA ARG A 116 -10.20 -18.94 -2.70
C ARG A 116 -10.79 -19.60 -1.45
N LYS A 117 -10.34 -19.20 -0.26
CA LYS A 117 -10.85 -19.69 1.03
C LYS A 117 -12.03 -18.86 1.56
N HIS A 118 -12.48 -17.84 0.82
CA HIS A 118 -13.44 -16.83 1.29
C HIS A 118 -12.99 -16.10 2.57
N ASP A 119 -11.68 -15.94 2.76
CA ASP A 119 -11.07 -15.31 3.92
C ASP A 119 -10.35 -14.00 3.56
N SER A 120 -9.98 -13.22 4.58
CA SER A 120 -9.18 -12.01 4.42
C SER A 120 -7.70 -12.33 4.19
N HIS A 121 -7.05 -11.64 3.25
CA HIS A 121 -5.61 -11.76 2.98
C HIS A 121 -4.71 -11.35 4.16
N LYS A 122 -5.27 -10.69 5.18
CA LYS A 122 -4.60 -10.31 6.44
C LYS A 122 -4.77 -11.40 7.54
N ASN A 123 -5.39 -12.54 7.25
CA ASN A 123 -5.62 -13.60 8.24
C ASN A 123 -4.33 -14.39 8.58
N VAL A 124 -4.24 -14.93 9.80
CA VAL A 124 -3.06 -15.64 10.33
C VAL A 124 -3.46 -16.99 10.90
N ASP A 125 -2.90 -18.07 10.36
CA ASP A 125 -3.05 -19.42 10.93
C ASP A 125 -1.89 -19.77 11.87
N GLY A 126 -2.06 -20.80 12.71
CA GLY A 126 -1.06 -21.25 13.69
C GLY A 126 0.29 -21.71 13.11
N ASN A 127 0.38 -21.97 11.79
CA ASN A 127 1.61 -22.41 11.11
C ASN A 127 2.36 -21.26 10.40
N THR A 128 1.91 -20.01 10.58
CA THR A 128 2.55 -18.84 9.97
C THR A 128 3.83 -18.49 10.74
N TYR A 129 4.90 -18.10 10.05
CA TYR A 129 6.16 -17.70 10.70
C TYR A 129 5.90 -16.62 11.76
N ARG A 130 6.59 -16.71 12.92
CA ARG A 130 6.30 -15.88 14.10
C ARG A 130 6.29 -14.38 13.79
N LEU A 131 7.21 -13.92 12.93
CA LEU A 131 7.30 -12.53 12.52
C LEU A 131 6.11 -12.09 11.64
N LEU A 132 5.60 -12.93 10.71
CA LEU A 132 4.37 -12.63 9.95
C LEU A 132 3.18 -12.61 10.87
N GLY A 133 3.17 -13.57 11.79
CA GLY A 133 2.09 -13.73 12.74
C GLY A 133 1.97 -12.45 13.55
N LEU A 134 3.09 -11.90 14.03
CA LEU A 134 3.13 -10.60 14.69
C LEU A 134 2.69 -9.46 13.77
N TYR A 135 3.18 -9.44 12.52
CA TYR A 135 2.83 -8.45 11.49
C TYR A 135 1.32 -8.30 11.33
N TYR A 136 0.60 -9.39 11.10
CA TYR A 136 -0.85 -9.33 10.87
C TYR A 136 -1.69 -9.36 12.15
N ARG A 137 -1.19 -9.94 13.25
CA ARG A 137 -1.93 -9.98 14.53
C ARG A 137 -1.98 -8.62 15.21
N SER A 138 -0.92 -7.82 15.11
CA SER A 138 -0.85 -6.49 15.73
C SER A 138 -1.15 -5.40 14.71
N ARG A 139 -2.38 -4.85 14.77
CA ARG A 139 -2.80 -3.74 13.89
C ARG A 139 -1.87 -2.53 13.98
N GLY A 140 -1.36 -2.22 15.16
CA GLY A 140 -0.41 -1.12 15.36
C GLY A 140 0.93 -1.41 14.68
N PHE A 141 1.45 -2.63 14.78
CA PHE A 141 2.72 -2.99 14.13
C PHE A 141 2.61 -2.98 12.60
N LEU A 142 1.51 -3.52 12.06
CA LEU A 142 1.17 -3.42 10.63
C LEU A 142 1.17 -1.96 10.15
N SER A 143 0.38 -1.11 10.83
CA SER A 143 0.20 0.29 10.45
C SER A 143 1.51 1.07 10.52
N THR A 144 2.30 0.89 11.59
CA THR A 144 3.60 1.55 11.74
C THR A 144 4.56 1.21 10.61
N LEU A 145 4.63 -0.06 10.20
CA LEU A 145 5.51 -0.47 9.11
C LEU A 145 5.04 0.06 7.76
N CYS A 146 3.72 0.05 7.49
CA CYS A 146 3.18 0.65 6.27
C CYS A 146 3.47 2.14 6.19
N VAL A 147 3.13 2.91 7.24
CA VAL A 147 3.36 4.35 7.30
C VAL A 147 4.85 4.67 7.19
N ALA A 148 5.72 3.91 7.85
CA ALA A 148 7.16 4.13 7.74
C ALA A 148 7.67 3.90 6.31
N TYR A 149 7.21 2.85 5.63
CA TYR A 149 7.59 2.58 4.25
C TYR A 149 7.13 3.69 3.29
N GLU A 150 5.86 4.09 3.36
CA GLU A 150 5.30 5.13 2.51
C GLU A 150 5.95 6.50 2.80
N ALA A 151 6.15 6.83 4.08
CA ALA A 151 6.85 8.04 4.49
C ALA A 151 8.30 8.08 3.98
N ASN A 152 8.98 6.93 3.92
CA ASN A 152 10.32 6.83 3.36
C ASN A 152 10.33 7.17 1.87
N LEU A 153 9.43 6.55 1.10
CA LEU A 153 9.31 6.77 -0.35
C LEU A 153 8.91 8.22 -0.67
N ILE A 154 7.93 8.78 0.04
CA ILE A 154 7.53 10.18 -0.09
C ILE A 154 8.69 11.11 0.27
N SER A 155 9.45 10.82 1.32
CA SER A 155 10.57 11.67 1.73
C SER A 155 11.72 11.63 0.72
N LEU A 156 11.98 10.49 0.07
CA LEU A 156 12.92 10.41 -1.05
C LEU A 156 12.47 11.26 -2.24
N TYR A 157 11.16 11.33 -2.50
CA TYR A 157 10.60 12.22 -3.52
C TYR A 157 10.80 13.70 -3.14
N VAL A 158 10.44 14.09 -1.91
CA VAL A 158 10.62 15.46 -1.40
C VAL A 158 12.08 15.90 -1.47
N TYR A 159 13.00 15.02 -1.03
CA TYR A 159 14.44 15.31 -1.03
C TYR A 159 14.96 15.67 -2.43
N ARG A 160 14.45 15.02 -3.48
CA ARG A 160 14.92 15.23 -4.86
C ARG A 160 14.17 16.34 -5.59
N MET A 161 12.87 16.49 -5.36
CA MET A 161 12.00 17.30 -6.22
C MET A 161 11.62 18.65 -5.61
N ILE A 162 11.84 18.86 -4.32
CA ILE A 162 11.42 20.08 -3.62
C ILE A 162 12.63 20.86 -3.11
N ASP A 163 12.87 22.02 -3.71
CA ASP A 163 13.94 22.96 -3.36
C ASP A 163 13.53 23.86 -2.18
N CYS A 164 13.21 23.27 -1.03
CA CYS A 164 12.91 24.00 0.21
C CYS A 164 13.76 23.47 1.37
N PRO A 165 14.73 24.24 1.91
CA PRO A 165 15.67 23.75 2.91
C PRO A 165 15.03 23.15 4.17
N PHE A 166 13.89 23.71 4.60
CA PHE A 166 13.14 23.18 5.74
C PHE A 166 12.58 21.78 5.43
N MET A 167 11.94 21.61 4.28
CA MET A 167 11.34 20.34 3.88
C MET A 167 12.40 19.28 3.55
N THR A 168 13.50 19.67 2.93
CA THR A 168 14.62 18.76 2.67
C THR A 168 15.22 18.24 3.99
N ARG A 169 15.45 19.11 4.99
CA ARG A 169 15.93 18.67 6.31
C ARG A 169 14.94 17.74 7.00
N LEU A 170 13.65 18.07 6.95
CA LEU A 170 12.59 17.21 7.49
C LEU A 170 12.55 15.85 6.80
N ALA A 171 12.66 15.83 5.46
CA ALA A 171 12.69 14.60 4.67
C ALA A 171 13.89 13.71 5.05
N ILE A 172 15.09 14.30 5.23
CA ILE A 172 16.27 13.54 5.68
C ILE A 172 16.01 12.90 7.06
N LEU A 173 15.45 13.66 8.01
CA LEU A 173 15.11 13.12 9.33
C LEU A 173 14.12 11.95 9.22
N ILE A 174 13.05 12.13 8.44
CA ILE A 174 12.05 11.07 8.21
C ILE A 174 12.72 9.86 7.57
N ILE A 175 13.57 10.03 6.56
CA ILE A 175 14.31 8.94 5.92
C ILE A 175 15.14 8.17 6.96
N CYS A 176 15.93 8.86 7.79
CA CYS A 176 16.77 8.22 8.79
C CYS A 176 15.97 7.37 9.79
N PHE A 177 14.83 7.86 10.27
CA PHE A 177 14.00 7.12 11.22
C PHE A 177 13.17 6.01 10.57
N SER A 178 12.65 6.25 9.36
CA SER A 178 11.74 5.33 8.68
C SER A 178 12.46 4.22 7.90
N ALA A 179 13.67 4.46 7.41
CA ALA A 179 14.44 3.50 6.61
C ALA A 179 14.59 2.11 7.27
N PRO A 180 14.96 1.96 8.56
CA PRO A 180 15.06 0.62 9.17
C PRO A 180 13.71 -0.10 9.22
N LEU A 181 12.61 0.64 9.45
CA LEU A 181 11.26 0.08 9.47
C LEU A 181 10.77 -0.27 8.06
N ALA A 182 11.09 0.56 7.06
CA ALA A 182 10.80 0.30 5.65
C ALA A 182 11.53 -0.96 5.18
N ALA A 183 12.81 -1.12 5.52
CA ALA A 183 13.58 -2.32 5.24
C ALA A 183 12.95 -3.56 5.90
N LEU A 184 12.50 -3.44 7.15
CA LEU A 184 11.78 -4.52 7.83
C LEU A 184 10.46 -4.87 7.12
N LYS A 185 9.70 -3.88 6.62
CA LYS A 185 8.49 -4.13 5.80
C LYS A 185 8.83 -4.91 4.53
N VAL A 186 9.89 -4.52 3.81
CA VAL A 186 10.35 -5.22 2.59
C VAL A 186 10.76 -6.67 2.90
N LEU A 187 11.47 -6.91 4.00
CA LEU A 187 11.82 -8.27 4.43
C LEU A 187 10.56 -9.11 4.73
N ILE A 188 9.60 -8.55 5.47
CA ILE A 188 8.33 -9.21 5.77
C ILE A 188 7.57 -9.51 4.47
N ASN A 189 7.63 -8.63 3.47
CA ASN A 189 7.03 -8.83 2.15
C ASN A 189 7.63 -10.02 1.40
N GLY A 190 8.96 -10.19 1.48
CA GLY A 190 9.64 -11.38 0.97
C GLY A 190 9.19 -12.66 1.66
N MET A 191 9.09 -12.62 2.98
CA MET A 191 8.58 -13.76 3.75
C MET A 191 7.09 -14.04 3.42
N GLN A 192 6.30 -13.00 3.13
CA GLN A 192 4.90 -13.11 2.71
C GLN A 192 4.78 -13.84 1.37
N ALA A 193 5.66 -13.55 0.42
CA ALA A 193 5.73 -14.26 -0.85
C ALA A 193 6.02 -15.75 -0.64
N ILE A 194 7.01 -16.08 0.20
CA ILE A 194 7.39 -17.47 0.51
C ILE A 194 6.23 -18.22 1.17
N ASP A 195 5.57 -17.62 2.18
CA ASP A 195 4.42 -18.23 2.84
C ASP A 195 3.26 -18.48 1.85
N ALA A 196 2.98 -17.53 0.95
CA ALA A 196 1.96 -17.71 -0.08
C ALA A 196 2.31 -18.84 -1.05
N ILE A 197 3.56 -18.94 -1.51
CA ILE A 197 4.04 -20.04 -2.38
C ILE A 197 3.83 -21.40 -1.71
N VAL A 198 4.30 -21.54 -0.45
CA VAL A 198 4.22 -22.81 0.30
C VAL A 198 2.78 -23.22 0.59
N ARG A 199 1.88 -22.26 0.79
CA ARG A 199 0.45 -22.52 0.99
C ARG A 199 -0.21 -22.95 -0.31
N LEU A 200 0.02 -22.21 -1.40
CA LEU A 200 -0.53 -22.54 -2.71
C LEU A 200 -0.05 -23.90 -3.22
N SER A 201 1.20 -24.29 -2.95
CA SER A 201 1.73 -25.59 -3.37
C SER A 201 1.06 -26.80 -2.70
N LYS A 202 0.34 -26.58 -1.58
CA LYS A 202 -0.36 -27.63 -0.82
C LYS A 202 -1.82 -27.76 -1.21
N GLU A 203 -2.37 -26.77 -1.93
CA GLU A 203 -3.76 -26.80 -2.35
C GLU A 203 -3.86 -27.50 -3.73
N PRO A 204 -4.70 -28.53 -3.88
CA PRO A 204 -4.91 -29.16 -5.18
C PRO A 204 -5.57 -28.15 -6.14
N PHE A 205 -5.19 -28.22 -7.42
CA PHE A 205 -5.89 -27.49 -8.47
C PHE A 205 -7.15 -28.30 -8.84
N CYS A 206 -8.32 -27.83 -8.42
CA CYS A 206 -9.61 -28.37 -8.84
C CYS A 206 -9.95 -27.95 -10.27
#